data_AF-H5X3U7-F1
#
_entry.id   AF-H5X3U7-F1
#
_cell.length_a   1.000
_cell.length_b   1.000
_cell.length_c   1.000
_cell.angle_alpha   90.00
_cell.angle_beta   90.00
_cell.angle_gamma   90.00
#
_symmetry.space_group_name_H-M   'P 1'
#
loop_
_entity.id
_entity.type
_entity.pdbx_description
1 polymer ?
#
loop_
_entity_poly.entity_id
_entity_poly.type
_entity_poly.pdbx_seq_one_letter_code
_entity_poly.pdbx_strand_id
1 'polypeptide(L)'
;MITLLLCGDVMLGRGVDQILAHPVDPRLREPHVTDARYYVRAAQHRNGSFDYPVEWSWPWGEALSVLDDSGIDARVLNLETSITARGEFAPGKSIHYRMHPANVPALLAARPDVCVLANNHVLDFGTAGLSDTLTALAGAGPRAAGAGRDAAEAARQATVPLRAGRRLHVFAACHGSSGVPASWAATGSGPGVHRLADLREHTASAVADSIAAVKREGDLVVFSVHWGSNWGYEVPAEQARFARLLTEAGADVVHGHSSHHPRPVEIHHGHPILYGCGDLVNDYEGITGLETYRDDLRLLYLLSFDEATGEFAALRLVPMRARRLRLQRAGTQDTAWLCDVLGSVSEVFGTRVRMAQQGTLLVEAA
;
A
#
# COMPACT_ATOMS: atom_id res chain seq x y z
N MET A 1 -13.41 -14.12 14.62
CA MET A 1 -13.12 -12.86 13.91
C MET A 1 -12.07 -13.10 12.86
N ILE A 2 -12.38 -12.88 11.58
CA ILE A 2 -11.38 -12.89 10.50
C ILE A 2 -10.65 -11.56 10.56
N THR A 3 -9.32 -11.55 10.55
CA THR A 3 -8.52 -10.32 10.58
C THR A 3 -7.67 -10.15 9.33
N LEU A 4 -7.90 -9.06 8.61
CA LEU A 4 -7.08 -8.64 7.48
C LEU A 4 -6.09 -7.57 7.94
N LEU A 5 -4.84 -7.69 7.48
CA LEU A 5 -3.86 -6.61 7.55
C LEU A 5 -3.78 -5.91 6.20
N LEU A 6 -4.05 -4.61 6.22
CA LEU A 6 -3.69 -3.68 5.16
C LEU A 6 -2.61 -2.71 5.67
N CYS A 7 -1.87 -2.10 4.75
CA CYS A 7 -0.94 -1.04 5.08
C CYS A 7 -0.80 -0.04 3.93
N GLY A 8 -0.01 1.00 4.19
CA GLY A 8 0.47 1.93 3.17
C GLY A 8 1.47 1.34 2.18
N ASP A 9 2.06 2.23 1.40
CA ASP A 9 3.01 1.91 0.34
C ASP A 9 4.30 1.28 0.89
N VAL A 10 4.71 0.16 0.29
CA VAL A 10 5.94 -0.57 0.62
C VAL A 10 6.95 -0.35 -0.50
N MET A 11 7.88 0.56 -0.27
CA MET A 11 8.96 0.95 -1.18
C MET A 11 10.30 0.48 -0.62
N LEU A 12 10.68 -0.75 -0.97
CA LEU A 12 11.99 -1.33 -0.61
C LEU A 12 13.13 -0.91 -1.55
N GLY A 13 12.87 0.00 -2.49
CA GLY A 13 13.85 0.48 -3.45
C GLY A 13 14.70 1.65 -2.94
N ARG A 14 15.53 2.20 -3.83
CA ARG A 14 16.38 3.37 -3.56
C ARG A 14 17.18 3.21 -2.25
N GLY A 15 17.03 4.12 -1.28
CA GLY A 15 17.79 4.11 -0.03
C GLY A 15 17.60 2.85 0.80
N VAL A 16 16.40 2.25 0.79
CA VAL A 16 16.15 0.98 1.50
C VAL A 16 16.90 -0.16 0.83
N ASP A 17 16.92 -0.24 -0.49
CA ASP A 17 17.70 -1.26 -1.21
C ASP A 17 19.20 -1.13 -0.93
N GLN A 18 19.71 0.11 -0.80
CA GLN A 18 21.13 0.39 -0.52
C GLN A 18 21.63 -0.10 0.85
N ILE A 19 20.73 -0.34 1.81
CA ILE A 19 21.13 -0.88 3.12
C ILE A 19 21.02 -2.41 3.18
N LEU A 20 20.45 -3.07 2.16
CA LEU A 20 20.30 -4.52 2.12
C LEU A 20 21.54 -5.22 1.56
N ALA A 21 21.58 -6.55 1.63
CA ALA A 21 22.75 -7.36 1.27
C ALA A 21 23.14 -7.28 -0.22
N HIS A 22 22.18 -7.05 -1.12
CA HIS A 22 22.41 -7.08 -2.57
C HIS A 22 21.89 -5.82 -3.25
N PRO A 23 22.43 -4.63 -2.97
CA PRO A 23 21.89 -3.40 -3.56
C PRO A 23 22.12 -3.35 -5.08
N VAL A 24 21.20 -2.75 -5.81
CA VAL A 24 21.42 -2.34 -7.20
C VAL A 24 22.38 -1.16 -7.28
N ASP A 25 22.82 -0.83 -8.49
CA ASP A 25 23.57 0.41 -8.77
C ASP A 25 22.80 1.63 -8.21
N PRO A 26 23.44 2.45 -7.34
CA PRO A 26 22.80 3.56 -6.64
C PRO A 26 22.45 4.74 -7.54
N ARG A 27 22.88 4.77 -8.81
CA ARG A 27 22.61 5.90 -9.70
C ARG A 27 21.12 6.14 -9.87
N LEU A 28 20.71 7.37 -9.63
CA LEU A 28 19.35 7.86 -9.81
C LEU A 28 19.28 8.89 -10.95
N ARG A 29 18.07 9.12 -11.48
CA ARG A 29 17.78 10.14 -12.50
C ARG A 29 16.83 11.21 -11.99
N GLU A 30 17.01 11.60 -10.73
CA GLU A 30 16.18 12.63 -10.11
C GLU A 30 16.81 14.01 -10.27
N PRO A 31 16.01 15.08 -10.27
CA PRO A 31 16.53 16.44 -10.46
C PRO A 31 17.51 16.89 -9.37
N HIS A 32 17.35 16.39 -8.14
CA HIS A 32 18.08 16.87 -6.97
C HIS A 32 19.02 15.83 -6.34
N VAL A 33 18.75 14.54 -6.56
CA VAL A 33 19.53 13.44 -5.99
C VAL A 33 19.89 12.46 -7.10
N THR A 34 21.18 12.22 -7.28
CA THR A 34 21.71 11.33 -8.34
C THR A 34 22.27 10.02 -7.79
N ASP A 35 22.27 9.84 -6.48
CA ASP A 35 22.82 8.66 -5.79
C ASP A 35 21.93 8.27 -4.60
N ALA A 36 21.37 7.06 -4.65
CA ALA A 36 20.44 6.54 -3.65
C ALA A 36 21.02 6.45 -2.23
N ARG A 37 22.36 6.39 -2.08
CA ARG A 37 23.01 6.39 -0.76
C ARG A 37 22.89 7.74 -0.06
N TYR A 38 22.46 8.79 -0.77
CA TYR A 38 22.04 10.05 -0.16
C TYR A 38 20.96 9.82 0.90
N TYR A 39 19.92 9.03 0.59
CA TYR A 39 18.81 8.78 1.52
C TYR A 39 19.26 8.03 2.77
N VAL A 40 20.21 7.11 2.64
CA VAL A 40 20.84 6.43 3.79
C VAL A 40 21.57 7.45 4.68
N ARG A 41 22.36 8.35 4.10
CA ARG A 41 23.06 9.40 4.85
C ARG A 41 22.09 10.39 5.49
N ALA A 42 21.01 10.75 4.80
CA ALA A 42 19.96 11.63 5.32
C ALA A 42 19.26 11.02 6.54
N ALA A 43 18.93 9.72 6.49
CA ALA A 43 18.39 8.97 7.61
C ALA A 43 19.37 8.93 8.80
N GLN A 44 20.64 8.59 8.55
CA GLN A 44 21.68 8.56 9.59
C GLN A 44 21.90 9.94 10.22
N HIS A 45 21.88 11.01 9.43
CA HIS A 45 22.00 12.38 9.93
C HIS A 45 20.81 12.77 10.81
N ARG A 46 19.59 12.39 10.42
CA ARG A 46 18.36 12.75 11.16
C ARG A 46 18.18 11.94 12.44
N ASN A 47 18.45 10.63 12.42
CA ASN A 47 18.08 9.73 13.52
C ASN A 47 19.24 8.90 14.11
N GLY A 48 20.46 9.26 13.75
CA GLY A 48 21.69 8.63 14.23
C GLY A 48 22.14 7.46 13.37
N SER A 49 23.42 7.12 13.51
CA SER A 49 24.09 6.09 12.72
C SER A 49 23.56 4.68 12.99
N PHE A 50 23.72 3.82 11.99
CA PHE A 50 23.51 2.38 12.00
C PHE A 50 24.38 1.75 10.92
N ASP A 51 24.82 0.53 11.14
CA ASP A 51 25.68 -0.21 10.19
C ASP A 51 24.82 -0.92 9.14
N TYR A 52 25.38 -1.10 7.95
CA TYR A 52 24.78 -1.88 6.86
C TYR A 52 25.87 -2.60 6.04
N PRO A 53 25.59 -3.76 5.42
CA PRO A 53 24.25 -4.31 5.14
C PRO A 53 23.47 -4.76 6.39
N VAL A 54 22.16 -4.54 6.39
CA VAL A 54 21.25 -4.96 7.46
C VAL A 54 20.58 -6.30 7.13
N GLU A 55 20.08 -6.97 8.17
CA GLU A 55 19.21 -8.15 8.01
C GLU A 55 17.94 -7.82 7.23
N TRP A 56 17.40 -8.79 6.49
CA TRP A 56 16.19 -8.62 5.68
C TRP A 56 14.96 -8.15 6.46
N SER A 57 14.89 -8.46 7.76
CA SER A 57 13.80 -8.02 8.64
C SER A 57 13.90 -6.55 9.08
N TRP A 58 15.04 -5.88 8.85
CA TRP A 58 15.31 -4.55 9.36
C TRP A 58 14.24 -3.51 8.99
N PRO A 59 13.81 -3.36 7.73
CA PRO A 59 12.84 -2.31 7.38
C PRO A 59 11.51 -2.46 8.12
N TRP A 60 11.11 -3.70 8.42
CA TRP A 60 9.88 -4.00 9.16
C TRP A 60 10.03 -3.79 10.67
N GLY A 61 11.24 -3.92 11.21
CA GLY A 61 11.54 -3.64 12.61
C GLY A 61 10.51 -4.22 13.58
N GLU A 62 9.93 -3.36 14.41
CA GLU A 62 8.95 -3.77 15.43
C GLU A 62 7.58 -4.10 14.85
N ALA A 63 7.29 -3.77 13.59
CA ALA A 63 6.03 -4.15 12.94
C ALA A 63 5.86 -5.67 12.91
N LEU A 64 6.95 -6.45 12.76
CA LEU A 64 6.89 -7.91 12.72
C LEU A 64 6.24 -8.49 13.98
N SER A 65 6.54 -7.92 15.16
CA SER A 65 5.88 -8.32 16.42
C SER A 65 4.37 -8.09 16.37
N VAL A 66 3.93 -6.96 15.81
CA VAL A 66 2.51 -6.68 15.60
C VAL A 66 1.90 -7.72 14.66
N LEU A 67 2.61 -8.10 13.59
CA LEU A 67 2.13 -9.09 12.62
C LEU A 67 2.00 -10.49 13.20
N ASP A 68 2.87 -10.85 14.14
CA ASP A 68 2.84 -12.13 14.84
C ASP A 68 1.72 -12.18 15.89
N ASP A 69 1.53 -11.11 16.65
CA ASP A 69 0.61 -11.08 17.80
C ASP A 69 -0.86 -10.77 17.42
N SER A 70 -1.13 -10.34 16.18
CA SER A 70 -2.45 -9.82 15.79
C SER A 70 -3.44 -10.86 15.23
N GLY A 71 -3.05 -12.14 15.15
CA GLY A 71 -3.94 -13.20 14.63
C GLY A 71 -4.42 -12.95 13.20
N ILE A 72 -3.54 -12.43 12.34
CA ILE A 72 -3.87 -12.02 10.97
C ILE A 72 -4.08 -13.25 10.07
N ASP A 73 -5.23 -13.27 9.39
CA ASP A 73 -5.61 -14.30 8.43
C ASP A 73 -5.08 -14.04 7.02
N ALA A 74 -4.95 -12.77 6.62
CA ALA A 74 -4.34 -12.39 5.34
C ALA A 74 -3.68 -11.01 5.38
N ARG A 75 -2.56 -10.87 4.66
CA ARG A 75 -1.72 -9.67 4.57
C ARG A 75 -1.70 -9.15 3.13
N VAL A 76 -2.19 -7.93 2.92
CA VAL A 76 -2.22 -7.26 1.61
C VAL A 76 -1.38 -5.98 1.69
N LEU A 77 -0.40 -5.86 0.81
CA LEU A 77 0.50 -4.71 0.74
C LEU A 77 0.44 -4.09 -0.66
N ASN A 78 0.56 -2.76 -0.78
CA ASN A 78 0.92 -2.14 -2.05
C ASN A 78 2.44 -2.14 -2.20
N LEU A 79 2.96 -2.94 -3.13
CA LEU A 79 4.38 -2.99 -3.43
C LEU A 79 4.69 -1.92 -4.48
N GLU A 80 5.13 -0.76 -4.01
CA GLU A 80 5.38 0.43 -4.82
C GLU A 80 6.85 0.51 -5.27
N THR A 81 7.38 -0.61 -5.76
CA THR A 81 8.73 -0.66 -6.31
C THR A 81 8.85 -1.77 -7.34
N SER A 82 9.70 -1.58 -8.34
CA SER A 82 10.06 -2.63 -9.29
C SER A 82 11.07 -3.60 -8.66
N ILE A 83 10.87 -4.91 -8.82
CA ILE A 83 11.89 -5.93 -8.46
C ILE A 83 12.68 -6.26 -9.71
N THR A 84 13.80 -5.57 -9.93
CA THR A 84 14.63 -5.80 -11.12
C THR A 84 16.06 -5.27 -10.94
N ALA A 85 17.02 -5.94 -11.57
CA ALA A 85 18.41 -5.50 -11.69
C ALA A 85 18.72 -4.93 -13.09
N ARG A 86 17.74 -4.86 -13.98
CA ARG A 86 17.88 -4.42 -15.38
C ARG A 86 16.73 -3.48 -15.77
N GLY A 87 16.64 -3.19 -17.07
CA GLY A 87 15.65 -2.27 -17.62
C GLY A 87 16.18 -0.84 -17.71
N GLU A 88 15.45 -0.02 -18.46
CA GLU A 88 15.77 1.39 -18.66
C GLU A 88 14.80 2.24 -17.85
N PHE A 89 15.31 3.35 -17.31
CA PHE A 89 14.48 4.34 -16.62
C PHE A 89 13.33 4.80 -17.54
N ALA A 90 12.10 4.70 -17.03
CA ALA A 90 10.93 5.19 -17.73
C ALA A 90 11.12 6.67 -18.08
N PRO A 91 10.95 7.06 -19.37
CA PRO A 91 11.23 8.41 -19.83
C PRO A 91 10.26 9.42 -19.22
N GLY A 92 10.77 10.62 -18.91
CA GLY A 92 9.96 11.74 -18.40
C GLY A 92 9.51 11.60 -16.94
N LYS A 93 9.80 10.48 -16.27
CA LYS A 93 9.54 10.31 -14.84
C LYS A 93 10.70 10.85 -14.00
N SER A 94 10.37 11.51 -12.90
CA SER A 94 11.34 12.22 -12.03
C SER A 94 11.94 11.37 -10.92
N ILE A 95 11.26 10.32 -10.47
CA ILE A 95 11.66 9.46 -9.35
C ILE A 95 11.50 8.02 -9.78
N HIS A 96 12.46 7.15 -9.48
CA HIS A 96 12.40 5.74 -9.86
C HIS A 96 12.75 4.82 -8.70
N TYR A 97 11.91 3.83 -8.45
CA TYR A 97 12.12 2.83 -7.41
C TYR A 97 12.36 1.45 -8.01
N ARG A 98 13.52 0.88 -7.68
CA ARG A 98 13.78 -0.55 -7.82
C ARG A 98 14.48 -1.10 -6.60
N MET A 99 14.23 -2.37 -6.34
CA MET A 99 15.04 -3.22 -5.46
C MET A 99 15.64 -4.36 -6.27
N HIS A 100 16.79 -4.87 -5.82
CA HIS A 100 17.41 -6.03 -6.46
C HIS A 100 16.56 -7.30 -6.21
N PRO A 101 16.40 -8.19 -7.20
CA PRO A 101 15.72 -9.47 -7.01
C PRO A 101 16.28 -10.37 -5.90
N ALA A 102 17.55 -10.22 -5.51
CA ALA A 102 18.17 -11.00 -4.45
C ALA A 102 17.78 -10.48 -3.05
N ASN A 103 17.17 -9.30 -2.98
CA ASN A 103 16.63 -8.70 -1.76
C ASN A 103 15.15 -9.05 -1.52
N VAL A 104 14.50 -9.86 -2.36
CA VAL A 104 13.13 -10.34 -2.16
C VAL A 104 12.86 -10.90 -0.75
N PRO A 105 13.81 -11.60 -0.08
CA PRO A 105 13.62 -12.01 1.32
C PRO A 105 13.27 -10.85 2.28
N ALA A 106 13.67 -9.61 1.99
CA ALA A 106 13.27 -8.44 2.76
C ALA A 106 11.77 -8.15 2.64
N LEU A 107 11.17 -8.31 1.46
CA LEU A 107 9.72 -8.24 1.28
C LEU A 107 9.02 -9.40 2.03
N LEU A 108 9.57 -10.60 1.92
CA LEU A 108 8.99 -11.80 2.51
C LEU A 108 9.06 -11.84 4.05
N ALA A 109 9.87 -11.00 4.68
CA ALA A 109 9.92 -10.89 6.14
C ALA A 109 8.55 -10.55 6.75
N ALA A 110 7.69 -9.79 6.05
CA ALA A 110 6.31 -9.52 6.47
C ALA A 110 5.31 -10.65 6.14
N ARG A 111 5.74 -11.67 5.39
CA ARG A 111 4.91 -12.78 4.89
C ARG A 111 3.63 -12.31 4.17
N PRO A 112 3.72 -11.43 3.15
CA PRO A 112 2.54 -10.99 2.43
C PRO A 112 1.86 -12.13 1.69
N ASP A 113 0.54 -12.16 1.74
CA ASP A 113 -0.27 -13.08 0.92
C ASP A 113 -0.54 -12.49 -0.46
N VAL A 114 -0.69 -11.16 -0.52
CA VAL A 114 -0.92 -10.39 -1.75
C VAL A 114 -0.03 -9.15 -1.80
N CYS A 115 0.63 -8.96 -2.94
CA CYS A 115 1.29 -7.71 -3.33
C CYS A 115 0.48 -7.05 -4.46
N VAL A 116 -0.09 -5.89 -4.16
CA VAL A 116 -0.74 -5.02 -5.14
C VAL A 116 0.34 -4.28 -5.92
N LEU A 117 0.18 -4.22 -7.24
CA LEU A 117 1.13 -3.65 -8.19
C LEU A 117 0.55 -2.52 -9.04
N ALA A 118 -0.76 -2.27 -8.97
CA ALA A 118 -1.39 -1.16 -9.69
C ALA A 118 -1.05 0.18 -9.00
N ASN A 119 0.18 0.64 -9.18
CA ASN A 119 0.69 1.90 -8.67
C ASN A 119 1.57 2.57 -9.72
N ASN A 120 2.05 3.76 -9.39
CA ASN A 120 2.84 4.55 -10.30
C ASN A 120 4.31 4.12 -10.37
N HIS A 121 4.81 3.14 -9.61
CA HIS A 121 6.24 2.80 -9.56
C HIS A 121 6.61 1.40 -10.11
N VAL A 122 5.64 0.55 -10.42
CA VAL A 122 5.91 -0.82 -10.94
C VAL A 122 6.52 -0.86 -12.35
N LEU A 123 6.38 0.23 -13.12
CA LEU A 123 6.88 0.36 -14.50
C LEU A 123 8.04 1.36 -14.62
N ASP A 124 8.67 1.72 -13.50
CA ASP A 124 9.79 2.66 -13.48
C ASP A 124 10.99 2.21 -14.31
N PHE A 125 11.12 0.90 -14.53
CA PHE A 125 12.15 0.28 -15.36
C PHE A 125 11.57 -0.39 -16.62
N GLY A 126 10.42 0.14 -17.06
CA GLY A 126 9.69 -0.31 -18.23
C GLY A 126 9.08 -1.71 -18.07
N THR A 127 8.58 -2.25 -19.18
CA THR A 127 7.91 -3.56 -19.21
C THR A 127 8.85 -4.72 -18.87
N ALA A 128 10.17 -4.55 -19.08
CA ALA A 128 11.17 -5.50 -18.60
C ALA A 128 11.20 -5.57 -17.07
N GLY A 129 11.21 -4.41 -16.39
CA GLY A 129 11.14 -4.34 -14.93
C GLY A 129 9.84 -4.90 -14.37
N LEU A 130 8.71 -4.61 -15.00
CA LEU A 130 7.41 -5.21 -14.63
C LEU A 130 7.42 -6.74 -14.80
N SER A 131 7.94 -7.25 -15.91
CA SER A 131 8.02 -8.69 -16.16
C SER A 131 8.91 -9.42 -15.14
N ASP A 132 10.06 -8.81 -14.79
CA ASP A 132 10.94 -9.31 -13.74
C ASP A 132 10.22 -9.30 -12.38
N THR A 133 9.46 -8.25 -12.08
CA THR A 133 8.66 -8.12 -10.85
C THR A 133 7.60 -9.22 -10.73
N LEU A 134 6.81 -9.43 -11.79
CA LEU A 134 5.81 -10.50 -11.84
C LEU A 134 6.45 -11.89 -11.68
N THR A 135 7.60 -12.10 -12.30
CA THR A 135 8.34 -13.37 -12.20
C THR A 135 8.90 -13.59 -10.79
N ALA A 136 9.46 -12.55 -10.17
CA ALA A 136 9.99 -12.61 -8.82
C ALA A 136 8.90 -12.96 -7.80
N LEU A 137 7.73 -12.32 -7.87
CA LEU A 137 6.61 -12.62 -6.97
C LEU A 137 6.05 -14.03 -7.17
N ALA A 138 5.87 -14.44 -8.44
CA ALA A 138 5.40 -15.80 -8.76
C ALA A 138 6.35 -16.89 -8.24
N GLY A 139 7.66 -16.64 -8.25
CA GLY A 139 8.66 -17.55 -7.69
C GLY A 139 8.79 -17.50 -6.16
N ALA A 140 8.38 -16.40 -5.53
CA ALA A 140 8.55 -16.15 -4.11
C ALA A 140 7.34 -16.55 -3.24
N GLY A 141 6.15 -16.67 -3.84
CA GLY A 141 4.93 -17.15 -3.16
C GLY A 141 3.78 -16.12 -3.05
N PRO A 142 4.02 -14.83 -2.78
CA PRO A 142 2.94 -13.84 -2.73
C PRO A 142 2.20 -13.73 -4.06
N ARG A 143 0.88 -13.60 -4.00
CA ARG A 143 0.06 -13.37 -5.20
C ARG A 143 0.16 -11.91 -5.63
N ALA A 144 0.15 -11.66 -6.94
CA ALA A 144 0.10 -10.31 -7.48
C ALA A 144 -1.32 -9.92 -7.87
N ALA A 145 -1.66 -8.62 -7.75
CA ALA A 145 -2.91 -8.06 -8.27
C ALA A 145 -2.65 -6.67 -8.88
N GLY A 146 -3.37 -6.33 -9.96
CA GLY A 146 -3.36 -4.98 -10.53
C GLY A 146 -2.28 -4.69 -11.58
N ALA A 147 -1.45 -5.68 -11.92
CA ALA A 147 -0.55 -5.63 -13.07
C ALA A 147 -0.38 -7.03 -13.66
N GLY A 148 -0.08 -7.11 -14.95
CA GLY A 148 -0.03 -8.39 -15.64
C GLY A 148 0.70 -8.33 -16.97
N ARG A 149 0.85 -9.50 -17.61
CA ARG A 149 1.44 -9.65 -18.94
C ARG A 149 0.50 -9.21 -20.06
N ASP A 150 -0.78 -9.08 -19.75
CA ASP A 150 -1.85 -8.56 -20.60
C ASP A 150 -2.96 -7.93 -19.72
N ALA A 151 -3.95 -7.32 -20.37
CA ALA A 151 -5.08 -6.67 -19.70
C ALA A 151 -5.92 -7.63 -18.85
N ALA A 152 -6.06 -8.90 -19.25
CA ALA A 152 -6.85 -9.89 -18.52
C ALA A 152 -6.13 -10.37 -17.26
N GLU A 153 -4.81 -10.53 -17.28
CA GLU A 153 -4.00 -10.78 -16.09
C GLU A 153 -3.98 -9.55 -15.17
N ALA A 154 -3.81 -8.35 -15.71
CA ALA A 154 -3.75 -7.14 -14.90
C ALA A 154 -5.05 -6.86 -14.13
N ALA A 155 -6.22 -7.09 -14.76
CA ALA A 155 -7.53 -6.89 -14.14
C ALA A 155 -7.94 -8.05 -13.20
N ARG A 156 -7.22 -9.17 -13.21
CA ARG A 156 -7.54 -10.34 -12.40
C ARG A 156 -7.28 -10.08 -10.93
N GLN A 157 -8.18 -10.56 -10.09
CA GLN A 157 -8.02 -10.55 -8.64
C GLN A 157 -7.01 -11.60 -8.16
N ALA A 158 -6.29 -11.28 -7.10
CA ALA A 158 -5.65 -12.30 -6.27
C ALA A 158 -6.70 -12.97 -5.37
N THR A 159 -6.59 -14.27 -5.14
CA THR A 159 -7.50 -15.00 -4.24
C THR A 159 -6.70 -15.74 -3.17
N VAL A 160 -6.96 -15.43 -1.89
CA VAL A 160 -6.31 -16.05 -0.73
C VAL A 160 -7.34 -16.86 0.05
N PRO A 161 -7.07 -18.14 0.38
CA PRO A 161 -7.94 -18.88 1.27
C PRO A 161 -7.88 -18.31 2.69
N LEU A 162 -9.03 -18.15 3.32
CA LEU A 162 -9.18 -17.77 4.72
C LEU A 162 -9.66 -18.98 5.53
N ARG A 163 -9.70 -18.83 6.86
CA ARG A 163 -10.30 -19.83 7.75
C ARG A 163 -11.80 -20.02 7.48
N ALA A 164 -12.35 -21.14 7.99
CA ALA A 164 -13.74 -21.56 7.78
C ALA A 164 -14.17 -21.69 6.30
N GLY A 165 -13.23 -21.93 5.38
CA GLY A 165 -13.51 -22.15 3.96
C GLY A 165 -13.87 -20.88 3.17
N ARG A 166 -13.75 -19.70 3.79
CA ARG A 166 -13.95 -18.39 3.13
C ARG A 166 -12.74 -18.02 2.28
N ARG A 167 -12.87 -17.02 1.43
CA ARG A 167 -11.77 -16.49 0.61
C ARG A 167 -11.71 -14.98 0.67
N LEU A 168 -10.51 -14.44 0.56
CA LEU A 168 -10.27 -13.03 0.27
C LEU A 168 -9.98 -12.89 -1.22
N HIS A 169 -10.72 -12.01 -1.90
CA HIS A 169 -10.42 -11.54 -3.23
C HIS A 169 -9.84 -10.12 -3.17
N VAL A 170 -8.69 -9.90 -3.78
CA VAL A 170 -8.05 -8.58 -3.88
C VAL A 170 -8.05 -8.15 -5.33
N PHE A 171 -8.91 -7.19 -5.66
CA PHE A 171 -8.87 -6.48 -6.93
C PHE A 171 -7.99 -5.24 -6.76
N ALA A 172 -7.30 -4.84 -7.82
CA ALA A 172 -6.46 -3.66 -7.76
C ALA A 172 -6.48 -2.87 -9.06
N ALA A 173 -6.44 -1.55 -8.93
CA ALA A 173 -6.31 -0.64 -10.07
C ALA A 173 -5.61 0.68 -9.68
N CYS A 174 -5.14 1.41 -10.67
CA CYS A 174 -4.61 2.77 -10.50
C CYS A 174 -5.39 3.76 -11.36
N HIS A 175 -5.33 5.04 -11.01
CA HIS A 175 -5.98 6.11 -11.78
C HIS A 175 -4.96 7.16 -12.24
N GLY A 176 -5.29 7.93 -13.29
CA GLY A 176 -4.40 8.98 -13.80
C GLY A 176 -4.07 10.10 -12.81
N SER A 177 -4.89 10.29 -11.77
CA SER A 177 -4.69 11.35 -10.77
C SER A 177 -3.45 11.15 -9.88
N SER A 178 -2.91 9.92 -9.79
CA SER A 178 -1.66 9.59 -9.08
C SER A 178 -0.42 9.59 -10.00
N GLY A 179 -0.55 10.19 -11.19
CA GLY A 179 0.55 10.32 -12.14
C GLY A 179 0.80 9.08 -13.01
N VAL A 180 -0.09 8.09 -13.00
CA VAL A 180 0.02 6.92 -13.90
C VAL A 180 -0.43 7.30 -15.31
N PRO A 181 0.49 7.32 -16.31
CA PRO A 181 0.12 7.68 -17.67
C PRO A 181 -0.74 6.59 -18.32
N ALA A 182 -1.60 6.97 -19.26
CA ALA A 182 -2.44 6.02 -19.99
C ALA A 182 -1.63 4.96 -20.76
N SER A 183 -0.41 5.30 -21.19
CA SER A 183 0.50 4.39 -21.91
C SER A 183 1.00 3.22 -21.06
N TRP A 184 0.82 3.26 -19.74
CA TRP A 184 1.19 2.16 -18.85
C TRP A 184 0.08 1.13 -18.65
N ALA A 185 -1.12 1.41 -19.14
CA ALA A 185 -2.22 0.46 -19.09
C ALA A 185 -1.85 -0.83 -19.84
N ALA A 186 -2.12 -1.98 -19.21
CA ALA A 186 -2.00 -3.26 -19.90
C ALA A 186 -2.94 -3.30 -21.10
N THR A 187 -2.50 -3.90 -22.20
CA THR A 187 -3.30 -4.05 -23.43
C THR A 187 -3.60 -5.53 -23.67
N GLY A 188 -4.41 -5.85 -24.69
CA GLY A 188 -4.79 -7.24 -24.97
C GLY A 188 -3.60 -8.20 -25.18
N SER A 189 -2.41 -7.69 -25.55
CA SER A 189 -1.19 -8.48 -25.73
C SER A 189 0.06 -7.86 -25.09
N GLY A 190 -0.09 -6.75 -24.36
CA GLY A 190 1.02 -5.97 -23.82
C GLY A 190 0.98 -5.87 -22.29
N PRO A 191 2.12 -6.05 -21.62
CA PRO A 191 2.20 -5.97 -20.16
C PRO A 191 1.95 -4.55 -19.67
N GLY A 192 1.34 -4.43 -18.50
CA GLY A 192 1.10 -3.14 -17.86
C GLY A 192 0.28 -3.24 -16.58
N VAL A 193 -0.20 -2.10 -16.12
CA VAL A 193 -1.07 -1.98 -14.94
C VAL A 193 -2.54 -1.99 -15.33
N HIS A 194 -3.40 -2.45 -14.42
CA HIS A 194 -4.83 -2.26 -14.52
C HIS A 194 -5.16 -0.81 -14.18
N ARG A 195 -5.42 0.00 -15.20
CA ARG A 195 -5.65 1.44 -15.07
C ARG A 195 -7.11 1.76 -15.32
N LEU A 196 -7.76 2.40 -14.36
CA LEU A 196 -9.11 2.95 -14.53
C LEU A 196 -9.08 4.10 -15.53
N ALA A 197 -10.05 4.13 -16.45
CA ALA A 197 -10.20 5.20 -17.43
C ALA A 197 -10.70 6.49 -16.78
N ASP A 198 -11.66 6.37 -15.86
CA ASP A 198 -12.23 7.45 -15.05
C ASP A 198 -12.79 6.90 -13.72
N LEU A 199 -13.42 7.79 -12.93
CA LEU A 199 -14.03 7.49 -11.63
C LEU A 199 -15.56 7.70 -11.68
N ARG A 200 -16.22 7.08 -12.67
CA ARG A 200 -17.67 7.19 -12.91
C ARG A 200 -18.41 5.88 -12.68
N GLU A 201 -19.75 5.98 -12.63
CA GLU A 201 -20.65 4.85 -12.36
C GLU A 201 -20.44 3.65 -13.28
N HIS A 202 -20.35 3.84 -14.59
CA HIS A 202 -20.12 2.73 -15.53
C HIS A 202 -18.80 1.98 -15.27
N THR A 203 -17.75 2.68 -14.82
CA THR A 203 -16.49 2.04 -14.41
C THR A 203 -16.69 1.22 -13.13
N ALA A 204 -17.45 1.73 -12.16
CA ALA A 204 -17.81 0.98 -10.96
C ALA A 204 -18.71 -0.23 -11.27
N SER A 205 -19.63 -0.12 -12.24
CA SER A 205 -20.46 -1.24 -12.71
C SER A 205 -19.60 -2.36 -13.32
N ALA A 206 -18.59 -2.03 -14.12
CA ALA A 206 -17.67 -3.03 -14.66
C ALA A 206 -16.86 -3.75 -13.56
N VAL A 207 -16.51 -3.03 -12.48
CA VAL A 207 -15.93 -3.63 -11.28
C VAL A 207 -16.94 -4.54 -10.58
N ALA A 208 -18.21 -4.13 -10.46
CA ALA A 208 -19.27 -4.95 -9.88
C ALA A 208 -19.44 -6.27 -10.63
N ASP A 209 -19.46 -6.25 -11.96
CA ASP A 209 -19.53 -7.46 -12.80
C ASP A 209 -18.35 -8.40 -12.53
N SER A 210 -17.15 -7.83 -12.38
CA SER A 210 -15.92 -8.59 -12.09
C SER A 210 -15.95 -9.23 -10.70
N ILE A 211 -16.47 -8.51 -9.70
CA ILE A 211 -16.66 -9.04 -8.33
C ILE A 211 -17.73 -10.13 -8.33
N ALA A 212 -18.88 -9.88 -8.94
CA ALA A 212 -20.01 -10.81 -8.99
C ALA A 212 -19.65 -12.14 -9.70
N ALA A 213 -18.73 -12.10 -10.67
CA ALA A 213 -18.27 -13.29 -11.37
C ALA A 213 -17.50 -14.28 -10.47
N VAL A 214 -16.99 -13.85 -9.31
CA VAL A 214 -16.09 -14.67 -8.47
C VAL A 214 -16.50 -14.77 -7.00
N LYS A 215 -17.15 -13.72 -6.46
CA LYS A 215 -17.57 -13.62 -5.06
C LYS A 215 -18.68 -14.63 -4.78
N ARG A 216 -18.53 -15.40 -3.71
CA ARG A 216 -19.54 -16.30 -3.14
C ARG A 216 -19.92 -15.81 -1.76
N GLU A 217 -20.99 -16.38 -1.22
CA GLU A 217 -21.40 -16.13 0.15
C GLU A 217 -20.23 -16.36 1.13
N GLY A 218 -19.99 -15.38 1.99
CA GLY A 218 -18.92 -15.42 2.99
C GLY A 218 -17.53 -15.00 2.50
N ASP A 219 -17.31 -14.81 1.20
CA ASP A 219 -16.06 -14.23 0.71
C ASP A 219 -15.96 -12.75 1.04
N LEU A 220 -14.72 -12.30 1.30
CA LEU A 220 -14.38 -10.90 1.47
C LEU A 220 -13.71 -10.35 0.22
N VAL A 221 -13.94 -9.08 -0.07
CA VAL A 221 -13.38 -8.37 -1.22
C VAL A 221 -12.68 -7.09 -0.75
N VAL A 222 -11.40 -6.97 -1.08
CA VAL A 222 -10.65 -5.71 -0.98
C VAL A 222 -10.48 -5.17 -2.39
N PHE A 223 -10.89 -3.92 -2.61
CA PHE A 223 -10.54 -3.17 -3.82
C PHE A 223 -9.43 -2.17 -3.50
N SER A 224 -8.22 -2.45 -3.96
CA SER A 224 -7.07 -1.59 -3.78
C SER A 224 -6.96 -0.58 -4.92
N VAL A 225 -6.83 0.71 -4.60
CA VAL A 225 -6.81 1.77 -5.61
C VAL A 225 -5.70 2.80 -5.35
N HIS A 226 -4.87 3.02 -6.36
CA HIS A 226 -3.77 4.00 -6.28
C HIS A 226 -4.14 5.30 -7.02
N TRP A 227 -4.43 6.37 -6.27
CA TRP A 227 -5.09 7.57 -6.80
C TRP A 227 -4.79 8.87 -6.05
N GLY A 228 -5.14 9.99 -6.67
CA GLY A 228 -5.12 11.30 -6.01
C GLY A 228 -3.72 11.87 -5.84
N SER A 229 -3.64 13.02 -5.14
CA SER A 229 -2.36 13.69 -4.88
C SER A 229 -1.55 12.94 -3.80
N ASN A 230 -0.24 13.14 -3.79
CA ASN A 230 0.63 12.53 -2.79
C ASN A 230 0.54 13.21 -1.40
N TRP A 231 0.02 14.45 -1.35
CA TRP A 231 -0.04 15.27 -0.14
C TRP A 231 -1.38 15.99 -0.01
N GLY A 232 -1.78 16.29 1.21
CA GLY A 232 -3.04 16.97 1.53
C GLY A 232 -4.11 16.00 2.05
N TYR A 233 -5.00 16.50 2.91
CA TYR A 233 -6.06 15.71 3.53
C TYR A 233 -7.40 15.79 2.80
N GLU A 234 -7.56 16.73 1.87
CA GLU A 234 -8.79 16.86 1.08
C GLU A 234 -8.97 15.64 0.18
N VAL A 235 -10.15 15.03 0.25
CA VAL A 235 -10.57 13.96 -0.65
C VAL A 235 -11.51 14.57 -1.69
N PRO A 236 -11.13 14.59 -2.97
CA PRO A 236 -12.01 15.11 -4.03
C PRO A 236 -13.36 14.39 -4.05
N ALA A 237 -14.46 15.13 -4.23
CA ALA A 237 -15.82 14.58 -4.20
C ALA A 237 -16.03 13.42 -5.21
N GLU A 238 -15.33 13.45 -6.34
CA GLU A 238 -15.36 12.34 -7.31
C GLU A 238 -14.73 11.06 -6.75
N GLN A 239 -13.61 11.14 -6.01
CA GLN A 239 -13.00 9.98 -5.37
C GLN A 239 -13.88 9.44 -4.24
N ALA A 240 -14.45 10.32 -3.42
CA ALA A 240 -15.38 9.93 -2.35
C ALA A 240 -16.61 9.18 -2.93
N ARG A 241 -17.23 9.74 -3.98
CA ARG A 241 -18.36 9.09 -4.66
C ARG A 241 -17.96 7.74 -5.26
N PHE A 242 -16.82 7.67 -5.93
CA PHE A 242 -16.37 6.41 -6.54
C PHE A 242 -16.04 5.34 -5.50
N ALA A 243 -15.43 5.71 -4.37
CA ALA A 243 -15.18 4.77 -3.27
C ALA A 243 -16.47 4.14 -2.74
N ARG A 244 -17.51 4.94 -2.55
CA ARG A 244 -18.84 4.45 -2.14
C ARG A 244 -19.47 3.54 -3.20
N LEU A 245 -19.39 3.92 -4.48
CA LEU A 245 -19.82 3.05 -5.59
C LEU A 245 -19.06 1.72 -5.62
N LEU A 246 -17.78 1.68 -5.24
CA LEU A 246 -17.04 0.41 -5.13
C LEU A 246 -17.57 -0.47 -3.99
N THR A 247 -17.99 0.12 -2.86
CA THR A 247 -18.63 -0.63 -1.78
C THR A 247 -19.99 -1.19 -2.22
N GLU A 248 -20.78 -0.38 -2.94
CA GLU A 248 -22.05 -0.82 -3.56
C GLU A 248 -21.84 -1.90 -4.63
N ALA A 249 -20.69 -1.87 -5.32
CA ALA A 249 -20.25 -2.89 -6.28
C ALA A 249 -19.81 -4.21 -5.61
N GLY A 250 -19.83 -4.29 -4.28
CA GLY A 250 -19.54 -5.49 -3.51
C GLY A 250 -18.13 -5.57 -2.93
N ALA A 251 -17.35 -4.48 -2.96
CA ALA A 251 -16.12 -4.39 -2.20
C ALA A 251 -16.43 -4.24 -0.69
N ASP A 252 -15.87 -5.13 0.12
CA ASP A 252 -16.03 -5.05 1.58
C ASP A 252 -15.09 -4.01 2.18
N VAL A 253 -13.99 -3.69 1.50
CA VAL A 253 -13.01 -2.66 1.86
C VAL A 253 -12.50 -1.94 0.63
N VAL A 254 -12.38 -0.61 0.69
CA VAL A 254 -11.60 0.18 -0.27
C VAL A 254 -10.26 0.54 0.33
N HIS A 255 -9.18 0.14 -0.34
CA HIS A 255 -7.79 0.28 0.12
C HIS A 255 -7.04 1.30 -0.75
N GLY A 256 -7.11 2.57 -0.37
CA GLY A 256 -6.51 3.68 -1.10
C GLY A 256 -5.01 3.88 -0.80
N HIS A 257 -4.26 4.27 -1.83
CA HIS A 257 -2.79 4.50 -1.82
C HIS A 257 -2.41 5.82 -2.49
N SER A 258 -1.10 6.06 -2.68
CA SER A 258 -0.48 7.24 -3.33
C SER A 258 -0.17 8.39 -2.40
N SER A 259 -0.96 8.58 -1.33
CA SER A 259 -0.62 9.58 -0.32
C SER A 259 0.55 9.10 0.52
N HIS A 260 1.54 9.96 0.76
CA HIS A 260 2.70 9.60 1.58
C HIS A 260 2.46 9.76 3.10
N HIS A 261 1.23 10.12 3.46
CA HIS A 261 0.73 10.17 4.82
C HIS A 261 -0.69 9.57 4.89
N PRO A 262 -1.12 9.06 6.05
CA PRO A 262 -2.50 8.64 6.26
C PRO A 262 -3.51 9.75 5.96
N ARG A 263 -4.60 9.37 5.30
CA ARG A 263 -5.71 10.23 4.88
C ARG A 263 -7.01 9.88 5.62
N PRO A 264 -8.09 10.66 5.44
CA PRO A 264 -9.38 10.36 6.05
C PRO A 264 -9.82 8.91 5.86
N VAL A 265 -10.59 8.43 6.83
CA VAL A 265 -11.25 7.13 6.79
C VAL A 265 -12.75 7.35 6.86
N GLU A 266 -13.50 6.54 6.13
CA GLU A 266 -14.96 6.49 6.20
C GLU A 266 -15.43 5.06 6.50
N ILE A 267 -16.49 4.91 7.29
CA ILE A 267 -17.22 3.64 7.40
C ILE A 267 -18.57 3.82 6.72
N HIS A 268 -18.65 3.46 5.45
CA HIS A 268 -19.82 3.66 4.60
C HIS A 268 -20.72 2.42 4.64
N HIS A 269 -21.87 2.50 5.31
CA HIS A 269 -22.82 1.37 5.44
C HIS A 269 -22.16 0.07 5.94
N GLY A 270 -21.21 0.18 6.88
CA GLY A 270 -20.46 -0.96 7.40
C GLY A 270 -19.24 -1.34 6.55
N HIS A 271 -18.92 -0.62 5.48
CA HIS A 271 -17.75 -0.86 4.64
C HIS A 271 -16.67 0.20 4.88
N PRO A 272 -15.50 -0.17 5.43
CA PRO A 272 -14.39 0.75 5.61
C PRO A 272 -13.77 1.18 4.27
N ILE A 273 -13.63 2.49 4.11
CA ILE A 273 -12.97 3.15 2.99
C ILE A 273 -11.75 3.87 3.54
N LEU A 274 -10.56 3.41 3.16
CA LEU A 274 -9.28 4.04 3.48
C LEU A 274 -8.90 4.92 2.28
N TYR A 275 -9.06 6.24 2.36
CA TYR A 275 -8.84 7.11 1.18
C TYR A 275 -7.38 7.21 0.74
N GLY A 276 -6.44 6.95 1.66
CA GLY A 276 -5.00 6.90 1.42
C GLY A 276 -4.28 6.40 2.67
N CYS A 277 -3.53 5.31 2.54
CA CYS A 277 -2.94 4.62 3.70
C CYS A 277 -1.58 5.18 4.14
N GLY A 278 -1.05 6.19 3.45
CA GLY A 278 0.33 6.64 3.68
C GLY A 278 1.35 5.70 3.06
N ASP A 279 2.62 5.94 3.35
CA ASP A 279 3.64 4.90 3.19
C ASP A 279 3.67 4.02 4.44
N LEU A 280 4.20 2.81 4.32
CA LEU A 280 4.61 1.98 5.45
C LEU A 280 6.15 1.87 5.52
N VAL A 281 6.80 1.55 4.40
CA VAL A 281 8.27 1.43 4.32
C VAL A 281 8.76 2.27 3.15
N ASN A 282 9.68 3.20 3.40
CA ASN A 282 10.30 4.03 2.37
C ASN A 282 11.64 4.62 2.85
N ASP A 283 12.22 5.52 2.07
CA ASP A 283 13.49 6.20 2.34
C ASP A 283 13.36 7.73 2.55
N TYR A 284 12.19 8.22 2.96
CA TYR A 284 11.90 9.66 3.08
C TYR A 284 12.54 10.34 4.29
N GLU A 285 13.16 9.56 5.16
CA GLU A 285 13.79 10.03 6.37
C GLU A 285 14.89 11.06 6.08
N GLY A 286 14.65 12.33 6.45
CA GLY A 286 15.58 13.44 6.20
C GLY A 286 15.22 14.31 4.99
N ILE A 287 14.16 13.98 4.25
CA ILE A 287 13.54 14.90 3.30
C ILE A 287 12.75 15.97 4.10
N THR A 288 12.86 17.23 3.69
CA THR A 288 12.27 18.38 4.40
C THR A 288 11.23 19.11 3.55
N GLY A 289 10.38 19.92 4.17
CA GLY A 289 9.39 20.79 3.53
C GLY A 289 7.94 20.30 3.60
N LEU A 290 7.71 19.12 4.18
CA LEU A 290 6.41 18.46 4.29
C LEU A 290 6.13 17.97 5.72
N GLU A 291 6.84 18.53 6.71
CA GLU A 291 6.83 18.10 8.12
C GLU A 291 5.43 18.19 8.75
N THR A 292 4.56 19.06 8.24
CA THR A 292 3.18 19.21 8.70
C THR A 292 2.35 17.93 8.54
N TYR A 293 2.71 17.09 7.57
CA TYR A 293 2.02 15.82 7.32
C TYR A 293 2.55 14.67 8.17
N ARG A 294 3.68 14.87 8.88
CA ARG A 294 4.32 13.84 9.71
C ARG A 294 4.42 12.52 8.98
N ASP A 295 5.00 12.54 7.78
CA ASP A 295 5.18 11.31 7.00
C ASP A 295 6.00 10.28 7.79
N ASP A 296 6.85 10.69 8.75
CA ASP A 296 7.51 9.74 9.65
C ASP A 296 6.55 8.83 10.45
N LEU A 297 5.26 9.17 10.56
CA LEU A 297 4.23 8.34 11.19
C LEU A 297 3.52 7.45 10.16
N ARG A 298 3.49 6.15 10.46
CA ARG A 298 3.06 5.07 9.56
C ARG A 298 1.97 4.24 10.24
N LEU A 299 1.12 3.57 9.48
CA LEU A 299 0.01 2.80 10.05
C LEU A 299 -0.07 1.37 9.51
N LEU A 300 -0.29 0.43 10.43
CA LEU A 300 -0.85 -0.88 10.11
C LEU A 300 -2.35 -0.83 10.36
N TYR A 301 -3.15 -1.31 9.41
CA TYR A 301 -4.60 -1.30 9.45
C TYR A 301 -5.09 -2.73 9.67
N LEU A 302 -5.68 -3.00 10.83
CA LEU A 302 -6.22 -4.30 11.21
C LEU A 302 -7.73 -4.26 11.13
N LEU A 303 -8.29 -4.91 10.11
CA LEU A 303 -9.73 -4.97 9.84
C LEU A 303 -10.27 -6.31 10.31
N SER A 304 -11.25 -6.28 11.21
CA SER A 304 -11.88 -7.48 11.76
C SER A 304 -13.28 -7.66 11.19
N PHE A 305 -13.57 -8.87 10.73
CA PHE A 305 -14.87 -9.28 10.20
C PHE A 305 -15.42 -10.44 11.02
N ASP A 306 -16.73 -10.46 11.24
CA ASP A 306 -17.38 -11.59 11.89
C ASP A 306 -17.24 -12.84 11.00
N GLU A 307 -16.95 -13.97 11.63
CA GLU A 307 -16.68 -15.22 10.91
C GLU A 307 -17.94 -15.95 10.44
N ALA A 308 -19.09 -15.69 11.08
CA ALA A 308 -20.36 -16.28 10.71
C ALA A 308 -21.07 -15.42 9.66
N THR A 309 -21.12 -14.10 9.85
CA THR A 309 -21.86 -13.20 8.95
C THR A 309 -20.98 -12.60 7.85
N GLY A 310 -19.67 -12.45 8.08
CA GLY A 310 -18.79 -11.69 7.19
C GLY A 310 -18.90 -10.18 7.34
N GLU A 311 -19.73 -9.69 8.27
CA GLU A 311 -19.91 -8.26 8.51
C GLU A 311 -18.66 -7.66 9.12
N PHE A 312 -18.35 -6.42 8.73
CA PHE A 312 -17.28 -5.64 9.34
C PHE A 312 -17.60 -5.35 10.80
N ALA A 313 -16.62 -5.60 11.68
CA ALA A 313 -16.78 -5.43 13.12
C ALA A 313 -15.90 -4.33 13.71
N ALA A 314 -14.65 -4.18 13.23
CA ALA A 314 -13.74 -3.19 13.78
C ALA A 314 -12.60 -2.84 12.82
N LEU A 315 -12.18 -1.57 12.84
CA LEU A 315 -10.94 -1.10 12.26
C LEU A 315 -10.03 -0.58 13.38
N ARG A 316 -8.93 -1.30 13.61
CA ARG A 316 -7.88 -0.90 14.54
C ARG A 316 -6.66 -0.42 13.76
N LEU A 317 -6.13 0.73 14.14
CA LEU A 317 -4.89 1.27 13.56
C LEU A 317 -3.77 1.05 14.57
N VAL A 318 -2.62 0.59 14.11
CA VAL A 318 -1.40 0.48 14.93
C VAL A 318 -0.37 1.50 14.44
N PRO A 319 -0.24 2.62 15.16
CA PRO A 319 0.79 3.63 14.96
C PRO A 319 2.22 3.10 15.03
N MET A 320 2.93 3.31 13.94
CA MET A 320 4.36 3.08 13.78
C MET A 320 5.05 4.39 13.45
N ARG A 321 6.37 4.41 13.60
CA ARG A 321 7.24 5.51 13.24
C ARG A 321 8.44 5.00 12.46
N ALA A 322 8.71 5.63 11.32
CA ALA A 322 9.91 5.39 10.54
C ALA A 322 11.11 6.08 11.22
N ARG A 323 12.12 5.29 11.56
CA ARG A 323 13.36 5.78 12.16
C ARG A 323 14.52 4.85 11.85
N ARG A 324 15.60 5.36 11.26
CA ARG A 324 16.74 4.59 10.74
C ARG A 324 16.32 3.58 9.66
N LEU A 325 15.44 4.01 8.76
CA LEU A 325 14.88 3.18 7.68
C LEU A 325 14.25 1.86 8.18
N ARG A 326 13.68 1.89 9.40
CA ARG A 326 12.94 0.79 9.99
C ARG A 326 11.73 1.28 10.77
N LEU A 327 10.75 0.41 10.95
CA LEU A 327 9.57 0.70 11.76
C LEU A 327 9.84 0.46 13.25
N GLN A 328 9.40 1.42 14.06
CA GLN A 328 9.34 1.38 15.52
C GLN A 328 7.91 1.70 15.96
N ARG A 329 7.44 1.22 17.11
CA ARG A 329 6.13 1.65 17.63
C ARG A 329 6.13 3.16 17.88
N ALA A 330 5.05 3.84 17.48
CA ALA A 330 4.92 5.25 17.78
C ALA A 330 4.72 5.46 19.28
N GLY A 331 5.29 6.55 19.81
CA GLY A 331 5.08 6.94 21.21
C GLY A 331 3.66 7.47 21.44
N THR A 332 3.29 7.65 22.71
CA THR A 332 1.95 8.16 23.10
C THR A 332 1.63 9.52 22.47
N GLN A 333 2.60 10.43 22.40
CA GLN A 333 2.39 11.76 21.81
C GLN A 333 2.15 11.68 20.29
N ASP A 334 2.94 10.88 19.58
CA ASP A 334 2.79 10.66 18.14
C ASP A 334 1.45 9.95 17.83
N THR A 335 1.04 9.01 18.69
CA THR A 335 -0.25 8.32 18.61
C THR A 335 -1.42 9.29 18.83
N ALA A 336 -1.33 10.17 19.82
CA ALA A 336 -2.35 11.19 20.08
C ALA A 336 -2.47 12.16 18.89
N TRP A 337 -1.33 12.58 18.33
CA TRP A 337 -1.33 13.43 17.13
C TRP A 337 -2.03 12.76 15.94
N LEU A 338 -1.75 11.47 15.68
CA LEU A 338 -2.46 10.71 14.64
C LEU A 338 -3.95 10.61 14.93
N CYS A 339 -4.34 10.38 16.19
CA CYS A 339 -5.73 10.33 16.61
C CYS A 339 -6.46 11.63 16.31
N ASP A 340 -5.88 12.77 16.70
CA ASP A 340 -6.48 14.10 16.52
C ASP A 340 -6.59 14.46 15.05
N VAL A 341 -5.52 14.26 14.27
CA VAL A 341 -5.51 14.56 12.84
C VAL A 341 -6.50 13.68 12.10
N LEU A 342 -6.44 12.36 12.26
CA LEU A 342 -7.36 11.45 11.57
C LEU A 342 -8.81 11.65 12.00
N GLY A 343 -9.06 11.91 13.29
CA GLY A 343 -10.38 12.26 13.78
C GLY A 343 -10.93 13.52 13.10
N SER A 344 -10.13 14.59 13.05
CA SER A 344 -10.53 15.85 12.43
C SER A 344 -10.79 15.72 10.93
N VAL A 345 -9.90 15.05 10.18
CA VAL A 345 -10.05 14.96 8.72
C VAL A 345 -11.10 13.93 8.29
N SER A 346 -11.48 13.00 9.18
CA SER A 346 -12.52 12.00 8.94
C SER A 346 -13.92 12.42 9.42
N GLU A 347 -14.03 13.53 10.16
CA GLU A 347 -15.29 14.03 10.71
C GLU A 347 -16.34 14.31 9.61
N VAL A 348 -15.90 14.83 8.46
CA VAL A 348 -16.77 15.10 7.30
C VAL A 348 -17.44 13.84 6.74
N PHE A 349 -16.88 12.66 7.03
CA PHE A 349 -17.42 11.36 6.65
C PHE A 349 -18.19 10.68 7.79
N GLY A 350 -18.49 11.41 8.87
CA GLY A 350 -19.18 10.84 10.03
C GLY A 350 -18.38 9.71 10.69
N THR A 351 -17.05 9.84 10.74
CA THR A 351 -16.15 8.84 11.32
C THR A 351 -15.37 9.45 12.47
N ARG A 352 -15.34 8.76 13.61
CA ARG A 352 -14.56 9.13 14.79
C ARG A 352 -13.35 8.22 14.92
N VAL A 353 -12.25 8.80 15.40
CA VAL A 353 -11.03 8.08 15.77
C VAL A 353 -10.76 8.34 17.24
N ARG A 354 -10.51 7.26 18.00
CA ARG A 354 -10.19 7.36 19.43
C ARG A 354 -9.00 6.50 19.78
N MET A 355 -8.24 6.94 20.78
CA MET A 355 -7.21 6.10 21.38
C MET A 355 -7.83 4.90 22.08
N ALA A 356 -7.21 3.75 21.89
CA ALA A 356 -7.52 2.50 22.57
C ALA A 356 -6.32 2.04 23.41
N GLN A 357 -6.42 0.85 24.02
CA GLN A 357 -5.33 0.30 24.83
C GLN A 357 -4.08 0.04 23.99
N GLN A 358 -2.92 -0.01 24.65
CA GLN A 358 -1.63 -0.38 24.05
C GLN A 358 -1.18 0.52 22.89
N GLY A 359 -1.60 1.79 22.88
CA GLY A 359 -1.18 2.76 21.86
C GLY A 359 -1.78 2.50 20.48
N THR A 360 -2.91 1.78 20.41
CA THR A 360 -3.67 1.60 19.16
C THR A 360 -4.76 2.66 19.03
N LEU A 361 -5.25 2.88 17.81
CA LEU A 361 -6.43 3.71 17.55
C LEU A 361 -7.58 2.82 17.10
N LEU A 362 -8.80 3.19 17.47
CA LEU A 362 -10.02 2.57 16.97
C LEU A 362 -10.80 3.57 16.12
N VAL A 363 -11.31 3.10 15.00
CA VAL A 363 -12.15 3.88 14.07
C VAL A 363 -13.59 3.38 14.15
N GLU A 364 -14.52 4.31 14.36
CA GLU A 364 -15.95 4.03 14.57
C GLU A 364 -16.81 4.99 13.73
N ALA A 365 -17.97 4.54 13.26
CA ALA A 365 -18.98 5.42 12.70
C ALA A 365 -19.56 6.31 13.81
N ALA A 366 -19.78 7.60 13.53
CA ALA A 366 -20.09 8.65 14.50
C ALA A 366 -21.55 8.67 14.97
#